data_AF-A0A928DTL9-F1
#
_entry.id   AF-A0A928DTL9-F1
#
_cell.length_a   1.000
_cell.length_b   1.000
_cell.length_c   1.000
_cell.angle_alpha   90.00
_cell.angle_beta   90.00
_cell.angle_gamma   90.00
#
_symmetry.space_group_name_H-M   'P 1'
#
loop_
_entity.id
_entity.type
_entity.pdbx_description
1 polymer ?
#
loop_
_entity_poly.entity_id
_entity_poly.type
_entity_poly.pdbx_seq_one_letter_code
_entity_poly.pdbx_strand_id
1 'polypeptide(L)'
;MSAEKTKKVVGKVTPEQRDEIQSLFERRNSLKELMMIVNPAENNELYERVLADQIETRKRFEQWWSDRGKEYCWEGSENGNWEIDFQTCEIFLVSCDCQ
;
A
#
# COMPACT_ATOMS: atom_id res chain seq x y z
N MET A 1 -4.19 14.38 25.21
CA MET A 1 -2.82 14.25 24.66
C MET A 1 -2.98 13.99 23.18
N SER A 2 -2.51 14.89 22.32
CA SER A 2 -2.60 14.73 20.86
C SER A 2 -1.28 14.15 20.38
N ALA A 3 -1.31 13.00 19.71
CA ALA A 3 -0.13 12.46 19.05
C ALA A 3 0.19 13.36 17.83
N GLU A 4 1.38 13.96 17.82
CA GLU A 4 1.87 14.70 16.67
C GLU A 4 2.50 13.71 15.69
N LYS A 5 2.05 13.74 14.43
CA LYS A 5 2.62 12.88 13.38
C LYS A 5 3.78 13.60 12.72
N THR A 6 4.95 12.96 12.72
CA THR A 6 6.11 13.43 11.96
C THR A 6 6.13 12.79 10.58
N LYS A 7 6.46 13.59 9.55
CA LYS A 7 6.54 13.16 8.14
C LYS A 7 7.87 13.62 7.56
N LYS A 8 8.71 12.67 7.15
CA LYS A 8 10.07 12.92 6.64
C LYS A 8 10.26 12.25 5.29
N VAL A 9 10.84 12.96 4.32
CA VAL A 9 11.26 12.35 3.04
C VAL A 9 12.44 11.42 3.30
N VAL A 10 12.29 10.15 2.94
CA VAL A 10 13.32 9.09 3.12
C VAL A 10 13.79 8.49 1.81
N GLY A 11 13.16 8.85 0.69
CA GLY A 11 13.57 8.38 -0.63
C GLY A 11 12.74 8.97 -1.75
N LYS A 12 13.06 8.54 -2.97
CA LYS A 12 12.31 8.87 -4.18
C LYS A 12 12.42 7.69 -5.14
N VAL A 13 11.31 7.32 -5.76
CA VAL A 13 11.25 6.25 -6.77
C VAL A 13 11.17 6.83 -8.18
N THR A 14 11.41 6.02 -9.20
CA THR A 14 11.17 6.44 -10.59
C THR A 14 9.67 6.53 -10.88
N PRO A 15 9.25 7.28 -11.92
CA PRO A 15 7.86 7.28 -12.39
C PRO A 15 7.33 5.88 -12.68
N GLU A 16 8.13 5.00 -13.27
CA GLU A 16 7.73 3.63 -13.59
C GLU A 16 7.47 2.81 -12.32
N GLN A 17 8.35 2.91 -11.33
CA GLN A 17 8.16 2.25 -10.03
C GLN A 17 6.94 2.82 -9.28
N ARG A 18 6.72 4.13 -9.35
CA ARG A 18 5.49 4.75 -8.83
C ARG A 18 4.26 4.16 -9.52
N ASP A 19 4.27 4.03 -10.84
CA ASP A 19 3.13 3.53 -11.61
C ASP A 19 2.83 2.06 -11.30
N GLU A 20 3.86 1.25 -10.98
CA GLU A 20 3.71 -0.11 -10.46
C GLU A 20 2.87 -0.13 -9.17
N ILE A 21 3.27 0.65 -8.15
CA ILE A 21 2.56 0.65 -6.86
C ILE A 21 1.19 1.35 -6.94
N GLN A 22 1.05 2.34 -7.82
CA GLN A 22 -0.22 2.99 -8.10
C GLN A 22 -1.23 1.98 -8.68
N SER A 23 -0.80 1.18 -9.66
CA SER A 23 -1.65 0.15 -10.28
C SER A 23 -2.11 -0.89 -9.25
N LEU A 24 -1.23 -1.30 -8.33
CA LEU A 24 -1.58 -2.20 -7.23
C LEU A 24 -2.58 -1.57 -6.25
N PHE A 25 -2.42 -0.28 -5.93
CA PHE A 25 -3.36 0.46 -5.08
C PHE A 25 -4.75 0.54 -5.70
N GLU A 26 -4.83 0.93 -6.97
CA GLU A 26 -6.08 1.03 -7.73
C GLU A 26 -6.76 -0.34 -7.88
N ARG A 27 -6.00 -1.40 -8.15
CA ARG A 27 -6.52 -2.78 -8.21
C ARG A 27 -7.09 -3.22 -6.87
N ARG A 28 -6.37 -2.96 -5.77
CA ARG A 28 -6.83 -3.28 -4.41
C ARG A 28 -8.14 -2.57 -4.08
N ASN A 29 -8.26 -1.29 -4.42
CA ASN A 29 -9.48 -0.52 -4.19
C ASN A 29 -10.63 -1.07 -5.04
N SER A 30 -10.39 -1.33 -6.33
CA SER A 30 -11.41 -1.90 -7.22
C SER A 30 -11.92 -3.26 -6.72
N LEU A 31 -11.03 -4.14 -6.24
CA LEU A 31 -11.41 -5.43 -5.65
C LEU A 31 -12.18 -5.25 -4.34
N LYS A 32 -11.82 -4.29 -3.50
CA LYS A 32 -12.56 -3.97 -2.27
C LYS A 32 -13.99 -3.54 -2.57
N GLU A 33 -14.18 -2.64 -3.54
CA GLU A 33 -15.52 -2.22 -3.98
C GLU A 33 -16.31 -3.39 -4.56
N LEU A 34 -15.67 -4.25 -5.37
CA LEU A 34 -16.30 -5.44 -5.90
C LEU A 34 -16.74 -6.42 -4.80
N MET A 35 -15.92 -6.59 -3.76
CA MET A 35 -16.23 -7.46 -2.62
C MET A 35 -17.50 -7.03 -1.87
N MET A 36 -17.83 -5.74 -1.88
CA MET A 36 -19.04 -5.22 -1.22
C MET A 36 -20.33 -5.53 -2.00
N ILE A 37 -20.24 -5.79 -3.30
CA ILE A 37 -21.41 -6.04 -4.16
C ILE A 37 -21.60 -7.52 -4.50
N VAL A 38 -20.56 -8.35 -4.39
CA VAL A 38 -20.66 -9.79 -4.68
C VAL A 38 -21.37 -10.50 -3.53
N ASN A 39 -22.51 -11.13 -3.82
CA ASN A 39 -23.25 -11.95 -2.87
C ASN A 39 -22.73 -13.40 -2.87
N PRO A 40 -22.12 -13.89 -1.77
CA PRO A 40 -21.61 -15.25 -1.67
C PRO A 40 -22.72 -16.32 -1.80
N ALA A 41 -23.96 -15.99 -1.42
CA ALA A 41 -25.09 -16.93 -1.48
C ALA A 41 -25.58 -17.16 -2.91
N GLU A 42 -25.36 -16.21 -3.81
CA GLU A 42 -25.76 -16.32 -5.23
C GLU A 42 -24.64 -16.88 -6.10
N ASN A 43 -23.38 -16.49 -5.82
CA ASN A 43 -22.24 -16.95 -6.60
C ASN A 43 -20.97 -17.07 -5.73
N ASN A 44 -20.88 -18.17 -5.01
CA ASN A 44 -19.74 -18.47 -4.15
C ASN A 44 -18.43 -18.61 -4.93
N GLU A 45 -18.45 -19.15 -6.16
CA GLU A 45 -17.24 -19.27 -6.99
C GLU A 45 -16.67 -17.89 -7.31
N LEU A 46 -17.52 -16.94 -7.71
CA LEU A 46 -17.08 -15.56 -7.97
C LEU A 46 -16.54 -14.91 -6.69
N TYR A 47 -17.22 -15.09 -5.55
CA TYR A 47 -16.76 -14.58 -4.26
C TYR A 47 -15.35 -15.07 -3.92
N GLU A 48 -15.12 -16.38 -3.98
CA GLU A 48 -13.81 -16.98 -3.68
C GLU A 48 -12.71 -16.48 -4.64
N ARG A 49 -13.04 -16.27 -5.92
CA ARG A 49 -12.08 -15.73 -6.90
C ARG A 49 -11.69 -14.28 -6.61
N VAL A 50 -12.66 -13.43 -6.25
CA VAL A 50 -12.38 -12.02 -5.89
C VAL A 50 -11.58 -11.97 -4.58
N LEU A 51 -11.91 -12.81 -3.60
CA LEU A 51 -11.17 -12.92 -2.35
C LEU A 51 -9.72 -13.37 -2.58
N ALA A 52 -9.51 -14.41 -3.39
CA ALA A 52 -8.17 -14.90 -3.71
C ALA A 52 -7.32 -13.81 -4.39
N ASP A 53 -7.90 -13.07 -5.35
CA ASP A 53 -7.19 -12.00 -6.04
C ASP A 53 -6.92 -10.79 -5.13
N GLN A 54 -7.81 -10.51 -4.17
CA GLN A 54 -7.59 -9.49 -3.15
C GLN A 54 -6.40 -9.83 -2.25
N ILE A 55 -6.28 -11.09 -1.82
CA ILE A 55 -5.15 -11.58 -1.03
C ILE A 55 -3.85 -11.48 -1.84
N GLU A 56 -3.85 -11.91 -3.09
CA GLU A 56 -2.67 -11.85 -3.96
C GLU A 56 -2.24 -10.40 -4.24
N THR A 57 -3.20 -9.51 -4.55
CA THR A 57 -2.93 -8.09 -4.77
C THR A 57 -2.35 -7.43 -3.52
N ARG A 58 -2.88 -7.75 -2.33
CA ARG A 58 -2.34 -7.25 -1.05
C ARG A 58 -0.90 -7.71 -0.84
N LYS A 59 -0.59 -8.98 -1.08
CA LYS A 59 0.78 -9.51 -0.96
C LYS A 59 1.75 -8.79 -1.88
N ARG A 60 1.38 -8.57 -3.15
CA ARG A 60 2.21 -7.82 -4.12
C ARG A 60 2.43 -6.38 -3.69
N PHE A 61 1.39 -5.73 -3.16
CA PHE A 61 1.48 -4.37 -2.65
C PHE A 61 2.46 -4.28 -1.47
N GLU A 62 2.35 -5.17 -0.48
CA GLU A 62 3.26 -5.25 0.67
C GLU A 62 4.70 -5.60 0.24
N GLN A 63 4.84 -6.52 -0.73
CA GLN A 63 6.13 -6.94 -1.28
C GLN A 63 6.85 -5.79 -1.98
N TRP A 64 6.14 -4.98 -2.77
CA TRP A 64 6.71 -3.82 -3.44
C TRP A 64 7.34 -2.83 -2.45
N TRP A 65 6.64 -2.53 -1.34
CA TRP A 65 7.20 -1.68 -0.28
C TRP A 65 8.45 -2.28 0.34
N SER A 66 8.41 -3.58 0.66
CA SER A 66 9.55 -4.31 1.24
C SER A 66 10.77 -4.30 0.31
N ASP A 67 10.58 -4.53 -0.98
CA ASP A 67 11.66 -4.63 -1.96
C ASP A 67 12.28 -3.26 -2.23
N ARG A 68 11.46 -2.23 -2.50
CA ARG A 68 11.99 -0.87 -2.74
C ARG A 68 12.61 -0.26 -1.49
N GLY A 69 12.02 -0.52 -0.31
CA GLY A 69 12.60 -0.10 0.96
C GLY A 69 13.99 -0.69 1.20
N LYS A 70 14.22 -1.95 0.82
CA LYS A 70 15.54 -2.58 0.91
C LYS A 70 16.49 -2.08 -0.17
N GLU A 71 16.04 -1.98 -1.42
CA GLU A 71 16.86 -1.56 -2.56
C GLU A 71 17.42 -0.15 -2.36
N TYR A 72 16.57 0.78 -1.93
CA TYR A 72 16.96 2.17 -1.68
C TYR A 72 17.40 2.43 -0.23
N CYS A 73 17.39 1.40 0.63
CA CYS A 73 17.76 1.51 2.04
C CYS A 73 16.98 2.62 2.77
N TRP A 74 15.66 2.68 2.59
CA TRP A 74 14.82 3.69 3.24
C TRP A 74 14.87 3.55 4.76
N GLU A 75 14.94 4.69 5.44
CA GLU A 75 14.79 4.75 6.89
C GLU A 75 13.39 4.26 7.29
N GLY A 76 13.34 3.41 8.32
CA GLY A 76 12.11 2.88 8.91
C GLY A 76 12.02 3.20 10.39
N SER A 77 10.83 3.05 10.97
CA SER A 77 10.57 3.20 12.41
C SER A 77 9.58 2.13 12.87
N GLU A 78 9.72 1.66 14.11
CA GLU A 78 8.89 0.59 14.70
C GLU A 78 7.39 0.95 14.70
N ASN A 79 7.06 2.22 14.88
CA ASN A 79 5.70 2.76 14.82
C ASN A 79 5.47 3.67 13.60
N GLY A 80 6.22 3.41 12.53
CA GLY A 80 6.15 4.18 11.29
C GLY A 80 5.61 3.38 10.12
N ASN A 81 5.08 4.09 9.13
CA ASN A 81 4.76 3.54 7.82
C ASN A 81 5.35 4.40 6.72
N TRP A 82 5.63 3.78 5.57
CA TRP A 82 5.97 4.53 4.38
C TRP A 82 4.71 5.02 3.66
N GLU A 83 4.81 6.20 3.07
CA GLU A 83 3.82 6.77 2.16
C GLU A 83 4.53 7.24 0.89
N ILE A 84 3.82 7.24 -0.24
CA ILE A 84 4.31 7.80 -1.50
C ILE A 84 3.46 9.01 -1.89
N ASP A 85 4.11 10.06 -2.36
CA ASP A 85 3.47 11.11 -3.14
C ASP A 85 3.51 10.72 -4.62
N PHE A 86 2.35 10.44 -5.21
CA PHE A 86 2.23 10.02 -6.60
C PHE A 86 2.55 11.15 -7.61
N GLN A 87 2.55 12.42 -7.19
CA GLN A 87 2.93 13.52 -8.07
C GLN A 87 4.45 13.69 -8.11
N THR A 88 5.11 13.63 -6.94
CA THR A 88 6.55 13.91 -6.82
C THR A 88 7.44 12.66 -6.85
N CYS A 89 6.84 11.48 -6.74
CA CYS A 89 7.49 10.18 -6.51
C CYS A 89 8.29 10.10 -5.19
N GLU A 90 8.09 11.04 -4.27
CA GLU A 90 8.78 11.05 -2.99
C GLU A 90 8.18 10.02 -2.03
N ILE A 91 9.06 9.39 -1.27
CA ILE A 91 8.72 8.42 -0.24
C ILE A 91 8.93 9.07 1.11
N PHE A 92 7.90 8.98 1.95
CA PHE A 92 7.89 9.56 3.28
C PHE A 92 7.84 8.46 4.33
N LEU A 93 8.63 8.60 5.38
CA LEU A 93 8.39 7.91 6.64
C LEU A 93 7.46 8.78 7.47
N VAL A 94 6.31 8.21 7.84
CA VAL A 94 5.34 8.82 8.75
C VAL A 94 5.36 8.04 10.05
N SER A 95 5.68 8.71 11.16
CA SER A 95 5.74 8.12 12.49
C SER A 95 4.88 8.90 13.46
N CYS A 96 4.30 8.21 14.44
CA CYS A 96 3.70 8.84 15.61
C CYS A 96 4.76 8.88 16.71
N ASP A 97 5.25 10.07 17.04
CA ASP A 97 6.11 10.23 18.21
C ASP A 97 5.22 10.31 19.44
N CYS A 98 5.16 9.22 20.22
CA CYS A 98 4.73 9.30 21.61
C CYS A 98 5.90 9.93 22.39
N GLN A 99 5.87 11.24 22.59
CA GLN A 99 6.71 11.89 23.60
C GLN A 99 6.15 11.64 25.01
#